data_AF-A0A3R7I0B5-F1
#
_entry.id   AF-A0A3R7I0B5-F1
#
_cell.length_a   1.000
_cell.length_b   1.000
_cell.length_c   1.000
_cell.angle_alpha   90.00
_cell.angle_beta   90.00
_cell.angle_gamma   90.00
#
_symmetry.space_group_name_H-M   'P 1'
#
loop_
_entity.id
_entity.type
_entity.pdbx_description
1 polymer ?
#
loop_
_entity_poly.entity_id
_entity_poly.type
_entity_poly.pdbx_seq_one_letter_code
_entity_poly.pdbx_strand_id
1 'polypeptide(L)'
;MRGEGNSTQIQVLDGSALRALSTELNSSKYAIDAHNRSIGELGNLSEFPKLCSLDVSFNKITSLRNVSTARELRELKIYNNKLTNTIGLKAYEGERLLELFSEADPVVCICTAIPIWKVS
;
A
#
# COMPACT_ATOMS: atom_id res chain seq x y z
N MET A 1 26.58 13.92 17.77
CA MET A 1 25.29 13.55 18.36
C MET A 1 24.24 13.52 17.27
N ARG A 2 23.96 12.34 16.70
CA ARG A 2 22.70 12.04 16.01
C ARG A 2 22.36 10.65 16.51
N GLY A 3 21.34 10.56 17.37
CA GLY A 3 20.81 9.28 17.78
C GLY A 3 20.29 8.60 16.52
N GLU A 4 21.02 7.61 16.04
CA GLU A 4 20.47 6.62 15.13
C GLU A 4 19.46 5.85 15.97
N GLY A 5 18.23 6.37 15.99
CA GLY A 5 17.10 5.63 16.48
C GLY A 5 17.11 4.29 15.79
N ASN A 6 16.96 3.22 16.58
CA ASN A 6 16.62 1.89 16.12
C ASN A 6 15.33 1.98 15.28
N SER A 7 15.46 2.45 14.04
CA SER A 7 14.39 2.45 13.06
C SER A 7 14.39 1.03 12.56
N THR A 8 13.43 0.24 13.03
CA THR A 8 13.25 -1.13 12.60
C THR A 8 13.21 -1.12 11.08
N GLN A 9 14.27 -1.62 10.44
CA GLN A 9 14.43 -1.52 9.00
C GLN A 9 13.49 -2.54 8.36
N ILE A 10 12.24 -2.13 8.17
CA ILE A 10 11.19 -2.95 7.55
C ILE A 10 11.48 -2.98 6.06
N GLN A 11 12.19 -4.01 5.60
CA GLN A 11 12.43 -4.22 4.16
C GLN A 11 11.19 -4.81 3.47
N VAL A 12 10.39 -5.59 4.20
CA VAL A 12 9.19 -6.26 3.72
C VAL A 12 8.01 -5.84 4.58
N LEU A 13 6.96 -5.31 3.95
CA LEU A 13 5.71 -4.98 4.66
C LEU A 13 4.84 -6.23 4.78
N ASP A 14 5.03 -7.00 5.84
CA ASP A 14 4.24 -8.19 6.18
C ASP A 14 3.31 -7.98 7.38
N GLY A 15 2.60 -9.01 7.81
CA GLY A 15 1.70 -8.95 8.98
C GLY A 15 2.41 -8.52 10.28
N SER A 16 3.70 -8.84 10.43
CA SER A 16 4.48 -8.44 11.61
C SER A 16 4.83 -6.95 11.57
N ALA A 17 5.23 -6.45 10.40
CA ALA A 17 5.49 -5.03 10.16
C ALA A 17 4.22 -4.20 10.33
N LEU A 18 3.10 -4.65 9.77
CA LEU A 18 1.80 -4.00 9.95
C LEU A 18 1.37 -3.97 11.42
N ARG A 19 1.65 -5.02 12.19
CA ARG A 19 1.37 -5.06 13.62
C ARG A 19 2.20 -4.04 14.38
N ALA A 20 3.50 -3.95 14.08
CA ALA A 20 4.37 -2.94 14.67
C ALA A 20 3.86 -1.52 14.33
N LEU A 21 3.60 -1.25 13.05
CA LEU A 21 3.10 0.05 12.58
C LEU A 21 1.73 0.38 13.19
N SER A 22 0.84 -0.59 13.37
CA SER A 22 -0.49 -0.35 13.95
C SER A 22 -0.46 0.15 15.40
N THR A 23 0.69 0.04 16.08
CA THR A 23 0.90 0.56 17.44
C THR A 23 1.50 1.96 17.47
N GLU A 24 1.87 2.53 16.31
CA GLU A 24 2.38 3.88 16.21
C GLU A 24 1.26 4.93 16.27
N LEU A 25 1.58 6.12 16.77
CA LEU A 25 0.60 7.21 16.98
C LEU A 25 -0.04 7.74 15.70
N ASN A 26 0.64 7.59 14.56
CA ASN A 26 0.17 8.00 13.23
C ASN A 26 -0.61 6.89 12.51
N SER A 27 -0.77 5.72 13.14
CA SER A 27 -1.31 4.53 12.53
C SER A 27 -2.39 3.90 13.41
N SER A 28 -3.19 3.04 12.81
CA SER A 28 -4.27 2.32 13.48
C SER A 28 -4.52 0.98 12.79
N LYS A 29 -5.44 0.19 13.35
CA LYS A 29 -5.87 -1.08 12.75
C LYS A 29 -6.52 -0.91 11.36
N TYR A 30 -6.97 0.30 11.02
CA TYR A 30 -7.71 0.60 9.78
C TYR A 30 -6.89 1.44 8.79
N ALA A 31 -5.91 2.20 9.27
CA ALA A 31 -5.08 3.07 8.46
C ALA A 31 -3.63 2.94 8.90
N ILE A 32 -2.76 2.51 7.99
CA ILE A 32 -1.33 2.32 8.29
C ILE A 32 -0.52 3.34 7.51
N ASP A 33 0.32 4.06 8.24
CA ASP A 33 1.28 5.00 7.70
C ASP A 33 2.69 4.39 7.73
N ALA A 34 3.12 3.92 6.57
CA ALA A 34 4.44 3.36 6.32
C ALA A 34 5.30 4.28 5.43
N HIS A 35 5.08 5.60 5.49
CA HIS A 35 5.85 6.56 4.69
C HIS A 35 7.35 6.50 4.99
N ASN A 36 8.18 6.63 3.96
CA ASN A 36 9.64 6.82 4.06
C ASN A 36 10.36 5.75 4.92
N ARG A 37 10.06 4.47 4.69
CA ARG A 37 10.63 3.35 5.45
C ARG A 37 11.59 2.46 4.66
N SER A 38 11.94 2.85 3.43
CA SER A 38 12.77 2.03 2.52
C SER A 38 12.25 0.61 2.28
N ILE A 39 10.93 0.41 2.36
CA ILE A 39 10.28 -0.89 2.10
C ILE A 39 10.50 -1.26 0.62
N GLY A 40 11.05 -2.44 0.36
CA GLY A 40 11.31 -2.95 -0.99
C GLY A 40 10.21 -3.86 -1.53
N GLU A 41 9.47 -4.52 -0.63
CA GLU A 41 8.51 -5.55 -1.00
C GLU A 41 7.27 -5.52 -0.10
N LEU A 42 6.11 -5.80 -0.69
CA LEU A 42 4.88 -6.08 0.05
C LEU A 42 4.80 -7.57 0.35
N GLY A 43 4.75 -7.93 1.62
CA GLY A 43 4.48 -9.29 2.09
C GLY A 43 2.99 -9.61 2.11
N ASN A 44 2.63 -10.71 2.76
CA ASN A 44 1.24 -11.09 2.92
C ASN A 44 0.52 -10.15 3.92
N LEU A 45 -0.48 -9.42 3.45
CA LEU A 45 -1.28 -8.48 4.24
C LEU A 45 -2.59 -9.10 4.74
N SER A 46 -2.83 -10.40 4.52
CA SER A 46 -4.06 -11.09 4.92
C SER A 46 -4.33 -11.06 6.43
N GLU A 47 -3.28 -10.87 7.24
CA GLU A 47 -3.38 -10.74 8.69
C GLU A 47 -4.03 -9.43 9.16
N PHE A 48 -4.16 -8.45 8.26
CA PHE A 48 -4.83 -7.17 8.51
C PHE A 48 -6.10 -7.03 7.66
N PRO A 49 -7.13 -7.87 7.89
CA PRO A 49 -8.34 -7.88 7.08
C PRO A 49 -9.18 -6.62 7.21
N LYS A 50 -8.91 -5.76 8.21
CA LYS A 50 -9.64 -4.50 8.44
C LYS A 50 -8.89 -3.25 7.93
N LEU A 51 -7.75 -3.44 7.27
CA LEU A 51 -6.97 -2.32 6.73
C LEU A 51 -7.75 -1.67 5.57
N CYS A 52 -8.12 -0.41 5.74
CA CYS A 52 -8.86 0.39 4.77
C CYS A 52 -7.95 1.35 3.99
N SER A 53 -6.94 1.92 4.65
CA SER A 53 -6.02 2.89 4.04
C SER A 53 -4.58 2.49 4.31
N LEU A 54 -3.74 2.51 3.27
CA LEU A 54 -2.32 2.18 3.36
C LEU A 54 -1.48 3.24 2.64
N ASP A 55 -0.61 3.90 3.41
CA ASP A 55 0.40 4.80 2.85
C ASP A 55 1.76 4.12 2.84
N VAL A 56 2.24 3.79 1.65
CA VAL A 56 3.58 3.26 1.41
C VAL A 56 4.39 4.19 0.51
N SER A 57 4.14 5.49 0.61
CA SER A 57 4.85 6.50 -0.17
C SER A 57 6.32 6.65 0.26
N PHE A 58 7.17 7.11 -0.66
CA PHE A 58 8.61 7.29 -0.44
C PHE A 58 9.34 6.00 -0.02
N ASN A 59 8.90 4.87 -0.58
CA ASN A 59 9.54 3.58 -0.37
C ASN A 59 10.27 3.12 -1.64
N LYS A 60 10.72 1.86 -1.65
CA LYS A 60 11.46 1.25 -2.77
C LYS A 60 10.68 0.06 -3.34
N ILE A 61 9.34 0.09 -3.24
CA ILE A 61 8.49 -1.03 -3.64
C ILE A 61 8.56 -1.20 -5.15
N THR A 62 8.80 -2.43 -5.60
CA THR A 62 8.95 -2.77 -7.02
C THR A 62 7.75 -3.50 -7.61
N SER A 63 6.93 -4.14 -6.76
CA SER A 63 5.81 -5.01 -7.15
C SER A 63 4.69 -4.95 -6.11
N LEU A 64 3.44 -4.89 -6.57
CA LEU A 64 2.24 -4.87 -5.74
C LEU A 64 1.54 -6.23 -5.61
N ARG A 65 2.18 -7.35 -5.98
CA ARG A 65 1.54 -8.67 -6.08
C ARG A 65 0.71 -9.10 -4.86
N ASN A 66 1.15 -8.76 -3.65
CA ASN A 66 0.47 -9.16 -2.42
C ASN A 66 -0.52 -8.12 -1.89
N VAL A 67 -0.69 -6.98 -2.56
CA VAL A 67 -1.63 -5.95 -2.07
C VAL A 67 -3.06 -6.49 -2.04
N SER A 68 -3.44 -7.31 -3.02
CA SER A 68 -4.72 -8.03 -3.13
C SER A 68 -5.11 -8.90 -1.94
N THR A 69 -4.16 -9.24 -1.07
CA THR A 69 -4.45 -9.97 0.17
C THR A 69 -5.14 -9.08 1.22
N ALA A 70 -5.00 -7.76 1.14
CA ALA A 70 -5.70 -6.78 1.96
C ALA A 70 -7.12 -6.56 1.43
N ARG A 71 -8.05 -7.41 1.87
CA ARG A 71 -9.43 -7.46 1.36
C ARG A 71 -10.16 -6.12 1.52
N GLU A 72 -10.12 -5.49 2.68
CA GLU A 72 -10.89 -4.25 2.93
C GLU A 72 -10.16 -2.97 2.49
N LEU A 73 -9.04 -3.07 1.77
CA LEU A 73 -8.27 -1.90 1.34
C LEU A 73 -9.07 -1.09 0.32
N ARG A 74 -9.25 0.20 0.61
CA ARG A 74 -9.99 1.19 -0.20
C ARG A 74 -9.09 2.30 -0.72
N GLU A 75 -8.03 2.62 0.02
CA GLU A 75 -7.08 3.66 -0.34
C GLU A 75 -5.66 3.11 -0.29
N LEU A 76 -4.91 3.30 -1.37
CA LEU A 76 -3.51 2.92 -1.45
C LEU A 76 -2.68 4.08 -2.03
N LYS A 77 -1.80 4.62 -1.20
CA LYS A 77 -0.83 5.65 -1.60
C LYS A 77 0.53 5.01 -1.82
N ILE A 78 1.03 5.15 -3.04
CA ILE A 78 2.25 4.51 -3.53
C ILE A 78 3.20 5.54 -4.15
N TYR A 79 3.08 6.82 -3.78
CA TYR A 79 3.89 7.90 -4.33
C TYR A 79 5.38 7.62 -4.17
N ASN A 80 6.17 7.95 -5.20
CA ASN A 80 7.63 7.90 -5.16
C ASN A 80 8.16 6.50 -4.75
N ASN A 81 7.68 5.46 -5.44
CA ASN A 81 8.21 4.11 -5.33
C ASN A 81 9.06 3.77 -6.57
N LYS A 82 9.35 2.47 -6.79
CA LYS A 82 10.10 1.99 -7.96
C LYS A 82 9.28 0.93 -8.69
N LEU A 83 8.00 1.18 -8.87
CA LEU A 83 7.07 0.18 -9.38
C LEU A 83 7.38 -0.10 -10.85
N THR A 84 7.71 -1.35 -11.13
CA THR A 84 7.98 -1.80 -12.51
C THR A 84 6.77 -2.48 -13.14
N ASN A 85 5.82 -2.95 -12.31
CA ASN A 85 4.59 -3.58 -12.74
C ASN A 85 3.43 -3.34 -11.75
N THR A 86 2.20 -3.41 -12.25
CA THR A 86 0.95 -3.21 -11.49
C THR A 86 0.11 -4.49 -11.40
N ILE A 87 0.72 -5.67 -11.59
CA ILE A 87 0.01 -6.96 -11.71
C ILE A 87 -0.91 -7.25 -10.51
N GLY A 88 -0.51 -6.83 -9.29
CA GLY A 88 -1.33 -7.01 -8.08
C GLY A 88 -2.61 -6.19 -8.02
N LEU A 89 -2.75 -5.14 -8.83
CA LEU A 89 -3.93 -4.27 -8.84
C LEU A 89 -5.09 -4.86 -9.66
N LYS A 90 -4.81 -5.69 -10.67
CA LYS A 90 -5.85 -6.36 -11.48
C LYS A 90 -6.78 -7.25 -10.64
N ALA A 91 -6.29 -7.77 -9.51
CA ALA A 91 -7.10 -8.58 -8.60
C ALA A 91 -8.23 -7.79 -7.91
N TYR A 92 -8.18 -6.45 -7.91
CA TYR A 92 -9.21 -5.58 -7.34
C TYR A 92 -10.33 -5.20 -8.33
N GLU A 93 -10.28 -5.65 -9.59
CA GLU A 93 -11.30 -5.33 -10.60
C GLU A 93 -12.72 -5.91 -10.28
N GLY A 94 -12.88 -6.65 -9.17
CA GLY A 94 -14.17 -7.11 -8.66
C GLY A 94 -14.74 -6.22 -7.55
N GLU A 95 -15.79 -5.45 -7.87
CA GLU A 95 -16.71 -4.71 -6.96
C GLU A 95 -16.11 -3.74 -5.92
N ARG A 96 -14.79 -3.60 -5.82
CA ARG A 96 -14.11 -2.76 -4.81
C ARG A 96 -13.45 -1.57 -5.46
N LEU A 97 -13.90 -0.38 -5.08
CA LEU A 97 -13.23 0.88 -5.43
C LEU A 97 -11.93 0.96 -4.62
N LEU A 98 -10.79 0.75 -5.27
CA LEU A 98 -9.47 1.02 -4.71
C LEU A 98 -8.95 2.31 -5.34
N GLU A 99 -8.85 3.38 -4.55
CA GLU A 99 -8.25 4.63 -5.00
C GLU A 99 -6.72 4.52 -4.93
N LEU A 100 -6.09 4.66 -6.09
CA LEU A 100 -4.65 4.58 -6.27
C LEU A 100 -4.08 5.97 -6.47
N PHE A 101 -3.13 6.30 -5.62
CA PHE A 101 -2.52 7.61 -5.55
C PHE A 101 -1.03 7.48 -5.91
N SER A 102 -0.69 7.91 -7.13
CA SER A 102 0.64 7.83 -7.74
C SER A 102 0.85 9.03 -8.66
N GLU A 103 1.84 9.87 -8.36
CA GLU A 103 2.23 11.02 -9.18
C GLU A 103 3.60 10.83 -9.85
N ALA A 104 4.40 9.86 -9.38
CA ALA A 104 5.81 9.70 -9.77
C ALA A 104 6.13 8.41 -10.53
N ASP A 105 5.23 7.42 -10.58
CA ASP A 105 5.47 6.13 -11.22
C ASP A 105 4.72 6.03 -12.57
N PRO A 106 5.42 5.94 -13.72
CA PRO A 106 4.80 5.99 -15.06
C PRO A 106 3.95 4.74 -15.40
N VAL A 107 4.06 3.67 -14.60
CA VAL A 107 3.34 2.41 -14.81
C VAL A 107 1.92 2.45 -14.21
N VAL A 108 1.68 3.37 -13.28
CA VAL A 108 0.37 3.54 -12.66
C VAL A 108 -0.39 4.59 -13.47
N CYS A 109 -0.87 4.20 -14.65
CA CYS A 109 -2.02 4.89 -15.21
C CYS A 109 -3.14 4.77 -14.17
N ILE A 110 -3.50 5.90 -13.57
CA ILE A 110 -4.78 6.12 -12.90
C ILE A 110 -5.88 5.92 -13.95
N CYS A 111 -6.12 4.66 -14.33
CA CYS A 111 -7.40 4.25 -14.88
C CYS A 111 -8.38 4.47 -13.73
N THR A 112 -8.95 5.66 -13.69
CA THR A 112 -10.30 5.90 -13.19
C THR A 112 -11.26 5.06 -14.02
N ALA A 113 -11.17 3.74 -13.90
CA ALA A 113 -12.17 2.82 -14.43
C ALA A 113 -13.30 2.71 -13.41
N ILE A 114 -13.93 3.86 -13.13
CA ILE A 114 -15.38 3.85 -12.98
C ILE A 114 -15.88 3.66 -14.41
N PRO A 115 -16.49 2.52 -14.75
CA PRO A 115 -17.36 2.53 -15.90
C PRO A 115 -18.54 3.46 -15.59
N ILE A 116 -18.49 4.68 -16.14
CA ILE A 116 -19.63 5.62 -16.13
C ILE A 116 -20.82 5.03 -16.92
N TRP A 117 -20.69 3.85 -17.53
CA TRP A 117 -21.76 3.19 -18.32
C TRP A 117 -22.68 2.27 -17.52
N LYS A 118 -22.66 2.25 -16.17
CA LYS A 118 -23.71 1.61 -15.38
C LYS A 118 -24.75 2.63 -14.90
N VAL A 119 -25.30 3.42 -15.83
CA VAL A 119 -26.58 4.10 -15.66
C VAL A 119 -27.40 3.87 -16.94
N SER A 120 -28.53 3.19 -16.75
CA SER A 120 -29.58 2.80 -17.71
C SER A 120 -29.40 1.44 -18.38
#